data_AF-A0A535UJN6-F1
#
_entry.id   AF-A0A535UJN6-F1
#
_cell.length_a   1.000
_cell.length_b   1.000
_cell.length_c   1.000
_cell.angle_alpha   90.00
_cell.angle_beta   90.00
_cell.angle_gamma   90.00
#
_symmetry.space_group_name_H-M   'P 1'
#
loop_
_entity.id
_entity.type
_entity.pdbx_description
1 polymer ?
#
loop_
_entity_poly.entity_id
_entity_poly.type
_entity_poly.pdbx_seq_one_letter_code
_entity_poly.pdbx_strand_id
1 'polypeptide(L)'
;MSDATSSSEATPTPALRRNALGLRHAIVISVAVMSPAASIFFNTIPQAGQVGAAIPLCYVIGFVVALLVANQYSEFSREIPSSGSAYTFVTEGLGQRTGFITAWVGLIAVAIGVPYSFILLGANLQVLMVRWFGINMHWSFWFVLALGIAFALCYWGIRESMNVDLTFLAFEIGVCLVLAVIVLFHVGQQGGLSAIPFTLNTIPAGGDITVGIVLAVLSYIGFETAAALGEETRDPHRNIPRAVFGSMLVVGLFYVFMAYVGTVGYGINHMVTGFANDAAPFDTIGRHYSGPLLVVLIDLVGVLSFFGAALAIINAGARIMYTVGRDGLFPRWTAWLHPLRRTPVGSVTALCVFGLLIGLALGFVMTPIVAFGFLGTLDALFVLIIYALVCIASI
;
A
#
# COMPACT_ATOMS: atom_id res chain seq x y z
N MET A 1 -36.92 -52.47 6.91
CA MET A 1 -35.66 -52.29 7.66
C MET A 1 -34.60 -51.91 6.62
N SER A 2 -34.58 -50.64 6.25
CA SER A 2 -33.55 -49.66 6.66
C SER A 2 -32.36 -49.69 5.71
N ASP A 3 -32.51 -49.00 4.58
CA ASP A 3 -31.42 -48.55 3.73
C ASP A 3 -30.43 -47.73 4.56
N ALA A 4 -29.24 -48.29 4.76
CA ALA A 4 -28.11 -47.56 5.30
C ALA A 4 -27.54 -46.67 4.18
N THR A 5 -28.04 -45.43 4.10
CA THR A 5 -27.38 -44.37 3.37
C THR A 5 -26.01 -44.13 3.99
N SER A 6 -24.97 -44.65 3.35
CA SER A 6 -23.59 -44.24 3.61
C SER A 6 -23.47 -42.75 3.34
N SER A 7 -23.53 -41.94 4.40
CA SER A 7 -23.09 -40.55 4.36
C SER A 7 -21.61 -40.56 4.00
N SER A 8 -21.31 -40.32 2.72
CA SER A 8 -19.99 -39.91 2.27
C SER A 8 -19.59 -38.69 3.11
N GLU A 9 -18.68 -38.89 4.07
CA GLU A 9 -18.02 -37.79 4.76
C GLU A 9 -17.33 -36.95 3.67
N ALA A 10 -17.96 -35.83 3.30
CA ALA A 10 -17.36 -34.87 2.41
C ALA A 10 -16.04 -34.43 3.05
N THR A 11 -14.92 -34.90 2.49
CA THR A 11 -13.58 -34.47 2.87
C THR A 11 -13.60 -32.94 3.01
N PRO A 12 -13.30 -32.37 4.19
CA PRO A 12 -13.45 -30.93 4.39
C PRO A 12 -12.61 -30.20 3.34
N THR A 13 -13.28 -29.40 2.51
CA THR A 13 -12.63 -28.64 1.45
C THR A 13 -11.49 -27.82 2.09
N PRO A 14 -10.28 -27.82 1.52
CA PRO A 14 -9.19 -26.99 2.02
C PRO A 14 -9.66 -25.54 2.17
N ALA A 15 -9.48 -24.96 3.35
CA ALA A 15 -9.96 -23.62 3.68
C ALA A 15 -8.87 -22.86 4.44
N LEU A 16 -8.87 -21.54 4.31
CA LEU A 16 -7.95 -20.65 5.01
C LEU A 16 -8.08 -20.79 6.55
N ARG A 17 -7.09 -20.30 7.29
CA ARG A 17 -7.04 -20.48 8.74
C ARG A 17 -7.98 -19.50 9.45
N ARG A 18 -9.17 -19.97 9.82
CA ARG A 18 -10.14 -19.18 10.60
C ARG A 18 -9.54 -18.64 11.90
N ASN A 19 -9.92 -17.41 12.26
CA ASN A 19 -9.53 -16.72 13.49
C ASN A 19 -8.01 -16.61 13.70
N ALA A 20 -7.23 -16.61 12.63
CA ALA A 20 -5.79 -16.38 12.72
C ALA A 20 -5.47 -14.92 13.11
N LEU A 21 -6.37 -14.00 12.78
CA LEU A 21 -6.15 -12.55 12.79
C LEU A 21 -7.13 -11.82 13.70
N GLY A 22 -6.67 -10.76 14.34
CA GLY A 22 -7.51 -9.80 15.05
C GLY A 22 -7.57 -8.45 14.33
N LEU A 23 -8.32 -7.51 14.91
CA LEU A 23 -8.46 -6.14 14.41
C LEU A 23 -7.11 -5.46 14.14
N ARG A 24 -6.12 -5.61 15.05
CA ARG A 24 -4.79 -5.01 14.89
C ARG A 24 -4.08 -5.47 13.62
N HIS A 25 -4.21 -6.75 13.28
CA HIS A 25 -3.57 -7.34 12.10
C HIS A 25 -4.26 -6.87 10.81
N ALA A 26 -5.59 -6.74 10.86
CA ALA A 26 -6.38 -6.20 9.76
C ALA A 26 -6.08 -4.72 9.50
N ILE A 27 -5.90 -3.90 10.54
CA ILE A 27 -5.47 -2.50 10.37
C ILE A 27 -4.07 -2.46 9.76
N VAL A 28 -3.13 -3.23 10.32
CA VAL A 28 -1.73 -3.22 9.87
C VAL A 28 -1.60 -3.59 8.41
N ILE A 29 -2.31 -4.59 7.91
CA ILE A 29 -2.17 -4.96 6.49
C ILE A 29 -2.67 -3.85 5.56
N SER A 30 -3.79 -3.21 5.88
CA SER A 30 -4.27 -2.05 5.12
C SER A 30 -3.28 -0.89 5.15
N VAL A 31 -2.77 -0.56 6.34
CA VAL A 31 -1.78 0.51 6.48
C VAL A 31 -0.46 0.17 5.78
N ALA A 32 -0.02 -1.09 5.84
CA ALA A 32 1.21 -1.54 5.19
C ALA A 32 1.11 -1.43 3.66
N VAL A 33 -0.03 -1.79 3.05
CA VAL A 33 -0.22 -1.56 1.60
C VAL A 33 -0.18 -0.08 1.26
N MET A 34 -0.80 0.79 2.07
CA MET A 34 -0.73 2.24 1.87
C MET A 34 0.71 2.79 2.03
N SER A 35 1.57 2.08 2.77
CA SER A 35 3.01 2.37 2.99
C SER A 35 3.29 3.83 3.35
N PRO A 36 3.08 4.20 4.63
CA PRO A 36 2.92 5.61 4.94
C PRO A 36 4.15 6.49 4.67
N ALA A 37 5.35 5.94 4.86
CA ALA A 37 6.58 6.66 4.56
C ALA A 37 6.80 6.74 3.04
N ALA A 38 6.71 5.63 2.31
CA ALA A 38 6.91 5.63 0.86
C ALA A 38 5.93 6.55 0.13
N SER A 39 4.64 6.47 0.44
CA SER A 39 3.62 7.29 -0.21
C SER A 39 3.91 8.78 -0.06
N ILE A 40 4.21 9.24 1.16
CA ILE A 40 4.56 10.65 1.38
C ILE A 40 5.90 11.00 0.74
N PHE A 41 6.92 10.16 0.82
CA PHE A 41 8.26 10.49 0.31
C PHE A 41 8.28 10.63 -1.21
N PHE A 42 7.52 9.79 -1.93
CA PHE A 42 7.60 9.72 -3.38
C PHE A 42 6.45 10.43 -4.11
N ASN A 43 5.22 10.43 -3.57
CA ASN A 43 4.11 11.09 -4.26
C ASN A 43 4.11 12.61 -4.07
N THR A 44 4.74 13.13 -3.01
CA THR A 44 4.85 14.58 -2.79
C THR A 44 5.79 15.26 -3.78
N ILE A 45 6.78 14.56 -4.33
CA ILE A 45 7.77 15.12 -5.29
C ILE A 45 7.07 15.63 -6.56
N PRO A 46 6.38 14.78 -7.36
CA PRO A 46 5.67 15.26 -8.55
C PRO A 46 4.54 16.23 -8.19
N GLN A 47 3.96 16.11 -7.00
CA GLN A 47 2.91 17.00 -6.50
C GLN A 47 3.44 18.42 -6.24
N ALA A 48 4.64 18.56 -5.68
CA ALA A 48 5.27 19.85 -5.41
C ALA A 48 5.45 20.68 -6.68
N GLY A 49 5.73 20.04 -7.82
CA GLY A 49 5.82 20.72 -9.11
C GLY A 49 4.49 21.28 -9.60
N GLN A 50 3.36 20.68 -9.21
CA GLN A 50 2.02 21.06 -9.65
C GLN A 50 1.33 22.05 -8.72
N VAL A 51 1.44 21.85 -7.40
CA VAL A 51 0.69 22.63 -6.40
C VAL A 51 1.57 23.40 -5.43
N GLY A 52 2.89 23.29 -5.54
CA GLY A 52 3.84 24.02 -4.71
C GLY A 52 3.62 23.74 -3.23
N ALA A 53 3.34 24.79 -2.44
CA ALA A 53 3.11 24.64 -1.01
C ALA A 53 1.71 24.13 -0.64
N ALA A 54 0.76 24.06 -1.58
CA ALA A 54 -0.61 23.57 -1.33
C ALA A 54 -0.72 22.02 -1.21
N ILE A 55 0.40 21.30 -1.11
CA ILE A 55 0.42 19.85 -0.89
C ILE A 55 -0.45 19.41 0.29
N PRO A 56 -0.38 20.03 1.49
CA PRO A 56 -1.21 19.61 2.63
C PRO A 56 -2.71 19.77 2.36
N LEU A 57 -3.10 20.84 1.66
CA LEU A 57 -4.49 21.03 1.22
C LEU A 57 -4.96 19.89 0.31
N CYS A 58 -4.12 19.46 -0.63
CA CYS A 58 -4.44 18.33 -1.52
C CYS A 58 -4.61 17.03 -0.74
N TYR A 59 -3.77 16.78 0.28
CA TYR A 59 -3.92 15.63 1.17
C TYR A 59 -5.17 15.69 2.04
N VAL A 60 -5.61 16.88 2.48
CA VAL A 60 -6.87 17.06 3.20
C VAL A 60 -8.06 16.74 2.30
N ILE A 61 -8.10 17.30 1.09
CA ILE A 61 -9.19 17.05 0.14
C ILE A 61 -9.21 15.57 -0.26
N GLY A 62 -8.05 15.00 -0.60
CA GLY A 62 -7.90 13.59 -0.91
C GLY A 62 -8.31 12.68 0.26
N PHE A 63 -8.00 13.08 1.50
CA PHE A 63 -8.41 12.35 2.69
C PHE A 63 -9.93 12.31 2.85
N VAL A 64 -10.62 13.44 2.65
CA VAL A 64 -12.08 13.48 2.71
C VAL A 64 -12.69 12.58 1.65
N VAL A 65 -12.19 12.64 0.41
CA VAL A 65 -12.66 11.78 -0.68
C VAL A 65 -12.45 10.30 -0.35
N ALA A 66 -11.24 9.94 0.07
CA ALA A 66 -10.89 8.57 0.42
C ALA A 66 -11.68 8.06 1.63
N LEU A 67 -12.01 8.93 2.60
CA LEU A 67 -12.82 8.58 3.76
C LEU A 67 -14.28 8.27 3.38
N LEU A 68 -14.85 8.98 2.41
CA LEU A 68 -16.18 8.69 1.88
C LEU A 68 -16.23 7.32 1.21
N VAL A 69 -15.21 6.98 0.40
CA VAL A 69 -15.09 5.64 -0.22
C VAL A 69 -14.86 4.57 0.85
N ALA A 70 -13.99 4.82 1.83
CA ALA A 70 -13.74 3.90 2.94
C ALA A 70 -15.00 3.64 3.78
N ASN A 71 -15.86 4.64 3.97
CA ASN A 71 -17.13 4.48 4.64
C ASN A 71 -18.05 3.49 3.89
N GLN A 72 -18.18 3.62 2.57
CA GLN A 72 -18.96 2.69 1.76
C GLN A 72 -18.41 1.26 1.83
N TYR A 73 -17.09 1.09 1.70
CA TYR A 73 -16.43 -0.20 1.89
C TYR A 73 -16.69 -0.80 3.28
N SER A 74 -16.72 0.05 4.31
CA SER A 74 -16.95 -0.39 5.68
C SER A 74 -18.37 -0.91 5.88
N GLU A 75 -19.39 -0.26 5.30
CA GLU A 75 -20.78 -0.73 5.37
C GLU A 75 -20.97 -2.02 4.58
N PHE A 76 -20.42 -2.12 3.36
CA PHE A 76 -20.44 -3.38 2.60
C PHE A 76 -19.75 -4.53 3.34
N SER A 77 -18.59 -4.27 3.94
CA SER A 77 -17.85 -5.28 4.72
C SER A 77 -18.60 -5.71 5.98
N ARG A 78 -19.49 -4.87 6.50
CA ARG A 78 -20.32 -5.16 7.67
C ARG A 78 -21.46 -6.09 7.30
N GLU A 79 -22.04 -5.94 6.12
CA GLU A 79 -23.13 -6.81 5.64
C GLU A 79 -22.60 -8.12 5.06
N ILE A 80 -21.55 -8.06 4.22
CA ILE A 80 -21.04 -9.19 3.45
C ILE A 80 -19.53 -9.38 3.71
N PRO A 81 -19.12 -9.95 4.85
CA PRO A 81 -17.71 -10.24 5.12
C PRO A 81 -17.26 -11.47 4.31
N SER A 82 -16.84 -11.21 3.07
CA SER A 82 -16.31 -12.20 2.15
C SER A 82 -14.84 -11.95 1.86
N SER A 83 -14.06 -13.02 1.69
CA SER A 83 -12.67 -12.96 1.19
C SER A 83 -12.58 -12.39 -0.24
N GLY A 84 -13.69 -12.38 -0.98
CA GLY A 84 -13.78 -11.77 -2.30
C GLY A 84 -13.67 -10.24 -2.32
N SER A 85 -13.79 -9.56 -1.16
CA SER A 85 -13.69 -8.09 -1.06
C SER A 85 -14.57 -7.38 -2.13
N ALA A 86 -14.01 -6.44 -2.88
CA ALA A 86 -14.70 -5.66 -3.92
C ALA A 86 -15.43 -6.52 -4.97
N TYR A 87 -14.93 -7.72 -5.30
CA TYR A 87 -15.62 -8.64 -6.21
C TYR A 87 -17.02 -8.98 -5.68
N THR A 88 -17.13 -9.33 -4.39
CA THR A 88 -18.40 -9.71 -3.80
C THR A 88 -19.35 -8.50 -3.73
N PHE A 89 -18.84 -7.32 -3.35
CA PHE A 89 -19.65 -6.11 -3.26
C PHE A 89 -20.27 -5.71 -4.61
N VAL A 90 -19.45 -5.71 -5.67
CA VAL A 90 -19.91 -5.36 -7.01
C VAL A 90 -20.81 -6.46 -7.59
N THR A 91 -20.58 -7.73 -7.25
CA THR A 91 -21.45 -8.83 -7.71
C THR A 91 -22.86 -8.71 -7.15
N GLU A 92 -22.99 -8.37 -5.86
CA GLU A 92 -24.30 -8.21 -5.21
C GLU A 92 -25.04 -6.95 -5.71
N GLY A 93 -24.34 -5.82 -5.90
CA GLY A 93 -24.98 -4.58 -6.36
C GLY A 93 -25.25 -4.51 -7.87
N LEU A 94 -24.31 -4.99 -8.71
CA LEU A 94 -24.35 -4.80 -10.18
C LEU A 94 -24.39 -6.11 -10.98
N GLY A 95 -24.48 -7.25 -10.30
CA GLY A 95 -24.60 -8.58 -10.90
C GLY A 95 -23.26 -9.23 -11.28
N GLN A 96 -23.35 -10.52 -11.64
CA GLN A 96 -22.20 -11.41 -11.80
C GLN A 96 -21.21 -11.01 -12.90
N ARG A 97 -21.67 -10.39 -13.99
CA ARG A 97 -20.79 -9.94 -15.09
C ARG A 97 -19.87 -8.81 -14.64
N THR A 98 -20.41 -7.81 -13.96
CA THR A 98 -19.66 -6.65 -13.46
C THR A 98 -18.74 -7.06 -12.31
N GLY A 99 -19.23 -7.96 -11.44
CA GLY A 99 -18.40 -8.62 -10.45
C GLY A 99 -17.18 -9.30 -11.07
N PHE A 100 -17.38 -10.16 -12.07
CA PHE A 100 -16.30 -10.85 -12.76
C PHE A 100 -15.23 -9.88 -13.33
N ILE A 101 -15.65 -8.79 -13.96
CA ILE A 101 -14.72 -7.75 -14.45
C ILE A 101 -13.94 -7.15 -13.28
N THR A 102 -14.60 -6.81 -12.18
CA THR A 102 -13.96 -6.27 -10.96
C THR A 102 -12.92 -7.23 -10.38
N ALA A 103 -13.20 -8.53 -10.39
CA ALA A 103 -12.24 -9.54 -9.93
C ALA A 103 -10.97 -9.57 -10.80
N TRP A 104 -11.12 -9.52 -12.13
CA TRP A 104 -9.97 -9.47 -13.04
C TRP A 104 -9.17 -8.19 -12.90
N VAL A 105 -9.84 -7.04 -12.80
CA VAL A 105 -9.19 -5.74 -12.58
C VAL A 105 -8.43 -5.75 -11.25
N GLY A 106 -9.03 -6.26 -10.18
CA GLY A 106 -8.38 -6.39 -8.87
C GLY A 106 -7.19 -7.35 -8.89
N LEU A 107 -7.28 -8.46 -9.61
CA LEU A 107 -6.17 -9.41 -9.76
C LEU A 107 -4.99 -8.78 -10.52
N ILE A 108 -5.28 -8.00 -11.57
CA ILE A 108 -4.26 -7.27 -12.33
C ILE A 108 -3.59 -6.21 -11.46
N ALA A 109 -4.37 -5.43 -10.70
CA ALA A 109 -3.83 -4.42 -9.75
C ALA A 109 -2.87 -5.07 -8.75
N VAL A 110 -3.32 -6.12 -8.06
CA VAL A 110 -2.48 -6.91 -7.14
C VAL A 110 -1.22 -7.44 -7.82
N ALA A 111 -1.34 -7.98 -9.04
CA ALA A 111 -0.20 -8.54 -9.76
C ALA A 111 0.83 -7.46 -10.16
N ILE A 112 0.38 -6.24 -10.47
CA ILE A 112 1.22 -5.10 -10.83
C ILE A 112 1.85 -4.44 -9.58
N GLY A 113 1.15 -4.44 -8.45
CA GLY A 113 1.65 -3.87 -7.19
C GLY A 113 2.94 -4.54 -6.71
N VAL A 114 3.10 -5.85 -6.92
CA VAL A 114 4.32 -6.60 -6.55
C VAL A 114 5.58 -6.07 -7.27
N PRO A 115 5.69 -6.11 -8.62
CA PRO A 115 6.86 -5.60 -9.33
C PRO A 115 7.06 -4.10 -9.08
N TYR A 116 5.98 -3.31 -9.01
CA TYR A 116 6.05 -1.87 -8.72
C TYR A 116 6.81 -1.57 -7.42
N SER A 117 6.43 -2.21 -6.31
CA SER A 117 7.05 -1.97 -5.01
C SER A 117 8.50 -2.48 -4.96
N PHE A 118 8.80 -3.66 -5.52
CA PHE A 118 10.14 -4.22 -5.45
C PHE A 118 11.16 -3.49 -6.34
N ILE A 119 10.76 -2.97 -7.51
CA ILE A 119 11.66 -2.20 -8.39
C ILE A 119 12.20 -0.98 -7.64
N LEU A 120 11.31 -0.18 -7.05
CA LEU A 120 11.73 1.03 -6.36
C LEU A 120 12.44 0.73 -5.04
N LEU A 121 12.05 -0.34 -4.33
CA LEU A 121 12.81 -0.86 -3.21
C LEU A 121 14.26 -1.18 -3.61
N GLY A 122 14.45 -1.96 -4.67
CA GLY A 122 15.78 -2.39 -5.13
C GLY A 122 16.67 -1.20 -5.51
N ALA A 123 16.08 -0.19 -6.16
CA ALA A 123 16.78 1.05 -6.52
C ALA A 123 17.18 1.87 -5.27
N ASN A 124 16.26 2.07 -4.32
CA ASN A 124 16.56 2.81 -3.09
C ASN A 124 17.56 2.06 -2.20
N LEU A 125 17.46 0.73 -2.14
CA LEU A 125 18.39 -0.10 -1.38
C LEU A 125 19.79 -0.06 -1.99
N GLN A 126 19.93 -0.02 -3.32
CA GLN A 126 21.20 0.24 -3.98
C GLN A 126 21.80 1.58 -3.53
N VAL A 127 21.03 2.67 -3.57
CA VAL A 127 21.50 4.00 -3.15
C VAL A 127 21.95 4.00 -1.69
N LEU A 128 21.15 3.42 -0.79
CA LEU A 128 21.45 3.29 0.63
C LEU A 128 22.76 2.51 0.86
N MET A 129 22.91 1.37 0.18
CA MET A 129 24.08 0.49 0.33
C MET A 129 25.36 1.12 -0.20
N VAL A 130 25.28 1.84 -1.32
CA VAL A 130 26.42 2.61 -1.85
C VAL A 130 26.80 3.73 -0.89
N ARG A 131 25.81 4.49 -0.40
CA ARG A 131 26.02 5.68 0.42
C ARG A 131 26.65 5.37 1.79
N TRP A 132 26.15 4.34 2.47
CA TRP A 132 26.51 4.06 3.86
C TRP A 132 27.51 2.92 4.03
N PHE A 133 27.52 1.95 3.11
CA PHE A 133 28.37 0.76 3.21
C PHE A 133 29.40 0.67 2.07
N GLY A 134 29.33 1.54 1.04
CA GLY A 134 30.21 1.49 -0.12
C GLY A 134 29.98 0.26 -1.03
N ILE A 135 28.88 -0.47 -0.85
CA ILE A 135 28.57 -1.69 -1.60
C ILE A 135 27.84 -1.31 -2.88
N ASN A 136 28.55 -1.32 -4.01
CA ASN A 136 27.98 -1.02 -5.32
C ASN A 136 27.52 -2.30 -6.03
N MET A 137 26.35 -2.78 -5.66
CA MET A 137 25.66 -3.88 -6.35
C MET A 137 24.44 -3.33 -7.10
N HIS A 138 24.22 -3.83 -8.32
CA HIS A 138 23.12 -3.40 -9.18
C HIS A 138 21.75 -3.68 -8.51
N TRP A 139 20.77 -2.78 -8.73
CA TRP A 139 19.43 -2.82 -8.10
C TRP A 139 18.72 -4.17 -8.26
N SER A 140 18.99 -4.89 -9.35
CA SER A 140 18.40 -6.21 -9.63
C SER A 140 18.79 -7.26 -8.59
N PHE A 141 19.99 -7.18 -8.00
CA PHE A 141 20.40 -8.07 -6.92
C PHE A 141 19.55 -7.83 -5.67
N TRP A 142 19.41 -6.56 -5.27
CA TRP A 142 18.62 -6.15 -4.11
C TRP A 142 17.13 -6.46 -4.30
N PHE A 143 16.62 -6.26 -5.50
CA PHE A 143 15.28 -6.67 -5.92
C PHE A 143 15.05 -8.16 -5.68
N VAL A 144 15.92 -9.03 -6.22
CA VAL A 144 15.77 -10.49 -6.11
C VAL A 144 15.92 -10.95 -4.66
N LEU A 145 16.87 -10.37 -3.94
CA LEU A 145 17.08 -10.66 -2.52
C LEU A 145 15.84 -10.31 -1.69
N ALA A 146 15.31 -9.10 -1.84
CA ALA A 146 14.13 -8.65 -1.12
C ALA A 146 12.91 -9.52 -1.46
N LEU A 147 12.68 -9.82 -2.74
CA LEU A 147 11.59 -10.69 -3.17
C LEU A 147 11.72 -12.10 -2.59
N GLY A 148 12.94 -12.65 -2.53
CA GLY A 148 13.21 -13.95 -1.91
C GLY A 148 12.91 -13.97 -0.40
N ILE A 149 13.26 -12.90 0.32
CA ILE A 149 12.94 -12.75 1.74
C ILE A 149 11.42 -12.64 1.94
N ALA A 150 10.74 -11.82 1.13
CA ALA A 150 9.29 -11.70 1.20
C ALA A 150 8.58 -13.02 0.91
N PHE A 151 9.03 -13.77 -0.10
CA PHE A 151 8.54 -15.12 -0.39
C PHE A 151 8.72 -16.06 0.80
N ALA A 152 9.90 -16.07 1.43
CA ALA A 152 10.18 -16.90 2.61
C ALA A 152 9.26 -16.55 3.79
N LEU A 153 9.01 -15.26 4.04
CA LEU A 153 8.10 -14.80 5.09
C LEU A 153 6.64 -15.20 4.81
N CYS A 154 6.15 -14.98 3.59
CA CYS A 154 4.81 -15.41 3.18
C CYS A 154 4.65 -16.93 3.24
N TYR A 155 5.69 -17.68 2.85
CA TYR A 155 5.73 -19.13 2.96
C TYR A 155 5.69 -19.56 4.43
N TRP A 156 6.40 -18.85 5.31
CA TRP A 156 6.46 -19.20 6.72
C TRP A 156 5.15 -18.95 7.48
N GLY A 157 4.32 -18.03 7.05
CA GLY A 157 2.98 -17.92 7.61
C GLY A 157 2.51 -16.49 7.74
N ILE A 158 1.19 -16.31 7.58
CA ILE A 158 0.58 -14.98 7.62
C ILE A 158 0.84 -14.27 8.96
N ARG A 159 0.75 -14.97 10.09
CA ARG A 159 0.92 -14.35 11.41
C ARG A 159 2.31 -13.75 11.59
N GLU A 160 3.34 -14.50 11.21
CA GLU A 160 4.72 -14.02 11.31
C GLU A 160 4.96 -12.88 10.33
N SER A 161 4.48 -13.01 9.09
CA SER A 161 4.57 -11.95 8.09
C SER A 161 3.96 -10.63 8.57
N MET A 162 2.74 -10.64 9.12
CA MET A 162 2.13 -9.38 9.58
C MET A 162 2.73 -8.86 10.89
N ASN A 163 3.32 -9.71 11.72
CA ASN A 163 4.04 -9.22 12.91
C ASN A 163 5.32 -8.48 12.49
N VAL A 164 5.99 -8.97 11.44
CA VAL A 164 7.12 -8.27 10.81
C VAL A 164 6.65 -6.94 10.22
N ASP A 165 5.58 -6.94 9.42
CA ASP A 165 5.00 -5.70 8.85
C ASP A 165 4.59 -4.69 9.94
N LEU A 166 3.98 -5.16 11.04
CA LEU A 166 3.62 -4.32 12.17
C LEU A 166 4.85 -3.63 12.77
N THR A 167 5.95 -4.37 12.88
CA THR A 167 7.21 -3.86 13.45
C THR A 167 7.82 -2.81 12.52
N PHE A 168 7.85 -3.07 11.22
CA PHE A 168 8.31 -2.09 10.23
C PHE A 168 7.44 -0.84 10.24
N LEU A 169 6.12 -1.00 10.21
CA LEU A 169 5.19 0.12 10.26
C LEU A 169 5.37 0.98 11.52
N ALA A 170 5.49 0.36 12.69
CA ALA A 170 5.69 1.08 13.95
C ALA A 170 7.03 1.84 13.94
N PHE A 171 8.08 1.25 13.39
CA PHE A 171 9.38 1.86 13.22
C PHE A 171 9.34 3.05 12.25
N GLU A 172 8.70 2.89 11.08
CA GLU A 172 8.55 3.93 10.07
C GLU A 172 7.79 5.14 10.59
N ILE A 173 6.61 4.92 11.18
CA ILE A 173 5.82 6.01 11.78
C ILE A 173 6.65 6.69 12.88
N GLY A 174 7.35 5.92 13.72
CA GLY A 174 8.20 6.46 14.79
C GLY A 174 9.28 7.40 14.26
N VAL A 175 10.06 6.99 13.26
CA VAL A 175 11.12 7.82 12.66
C VAL A 175 10.55 9.06 11.99
N CYS A 176 9.45 8.93 11.24
CA CYS A 176 8.78 10.06 10.61
C CYS A 176 8.27 11.09 11.64
N LEU A 177 7.69 10.63 12.75
CA LEU A 177 7.24 11.51 13.83
C LEU A 177 8.41 12.19 14.55
N VAL A 178 9.53 11.50 14.76
CA VAL A 178 10.74 12.11 15.33
C VAL A 178 11.26 13.22 14.41
N LEU A 179 11.36 12.96 13.10
CA LEU A 179 11.72 13.99 12.12
C LEU A 179 10.75 15.17 12.18
N ALA A 180 9.44 14.91 12.22
CA ALA A 180 8.42 15.94 12.29
C ALA A 180 8.56 16.84 13.51
N VAL A 181 8.79 16.27 14.69
CA VAL A 181 9.01 17.04 15.92
C VAL A 181 10.25 17.94 15.81
N ILE A 182 11.35 17.41 15.27
CA ILE A 182 12.60 18.17 15.09
C ILE A 182 12.39 19.35 14.13
N VAL A 183 11.73 19.11 13.00
CA VAL A 183 11.44 20.14 12.00
C VAL A 183 10.53 21.22 12.59
N LEU A 184 9.42 20.84 13.22
CA LEU A 184 8.47 21.78 13.81
C LEU A 184 9.09 22.62 14.92
N PHE A 185 10.00 22.06 15.71
CA PHE A 185 10.71 22.80 16.75
C PHE A 185 11.64 23.86 16.16
N HIS A 186 12.46 23.51 15.16
CA HIS A 186 13.39 24.46 14.53
C HIS A 186 12.67 25.55 13.73
N VAL A 187 11.68 25.17 12.91
CA VAL A 187 10.87 26.12 12.15
C VAL A 187 10.05 27.01 13.10
N GLY A 188 9.49 26.43 14.17
CA GLY A 188 8.73 27.17 15.18
C GLY A 188 9.56 28.25 15.87
N GLN A 189 10.82 27.97 16.20
CA GLN A 189 11.75 28.97 16.76
C GLN A 189 12.03 30.12 15.80
N GLN A 190 12.00 29.87 14.50
CA GLN A 190 12.21 30.87 13.46
C GLN A 190 10.91 31.60 13.06
N GLY A 191 9.77 31.26 13.68
CA GLY A 191 8.47 31.82 13.32
C GLY A 191 7.94 31.39 11.95
N GLY A 192 8.47 30.31 11.38
CA GLY A 192 8.10 29.83 10.04
C GLY A 192 6.81 29.00 9.98
N LEU A 193 6.19 28.72 11.13
CA LEU A 193 4.91 28.00 11.19
C LEU A 193 3.80 28.87 10.62
N SER A 194 3.18 28.39 9.54
CA SER A 194 2.15 29.14 8.83
C SER A 194 1.02 28.24 8.36
N ALA A 195 -0.17 28.82 8.16
CA ALA A 195 -1.31 28.16 7.53
C ALA A 195 -1.32 28.30 5.99
N ILE A 196 -0.33 29.00 5.42
CA ILE A 196 -0.16 29.18 3.97
C ILE A 196 -0.27 27.85 3.17
N PRO A 197 0.29 26.70 3.62
CA PRO A 197 0.16 25.43 2.93
C PRO A 197 -1.27 24.87 2.79
N PHE A 198 -2.24 25.45 3.51
CA PHE A 198 -3.67 25.10 3.42
C PHE A 198 -4.47 26.04 2.52
N THR A 199 -3.81 26.88 1.72
CA THR A 199 -4.46 27.88 0.87
C THR A 199 -4.20 27.66 -0.62
N LEU A 200 -5.20 28.00 -1.44
CA LEU A 200 -5.14 27.89 -2.90
C LEU A 200 -4.16 28.89 -3.54
N ASN A 201 -3.84 29.99 -2.85
CA ASN A 201 -3.02 31.09 -3.38
C ASN A 201 -1.54 30.72 -3.58
N THR A 202 -1.14 29.52 -3.14
CA THR A 202 0.25 29.03 -3.24
C THR A 202 0.49 28.14 -4.45
N ILE A 203 -0.55 27.87 -5.22
CA ILE A 203 -0.46 27.08 -6.45
C ILE A 203 0.29 27.91 -7.50
N PRO A 204 1.36 27.39 -8.11
CA PRO A 204 2.12 28.11 -9.12
C PRO A 204 1.27 28.43 -10.36
N ALA A 205 1.65 29.48 -11.10
CA ALA A 205 1.01 29.80 -12.37
C ALA A 205 1.19 28.65 -13.37
N GLY A 206 0.09 28.03 -13.81
CA GLY A 206 0.09 26.83 -14.65
C GLY A 206 0.04 25.50 -13.88
N GLY A 207 0.00 25.54 -12.55
CA GLY A 207 -0.22 24.38 -11.69
C GLY A 207 -1.68 23.91 -11.69
N ASP A 208 -1.89 22.60 -11.52
CA ASP A 208 -3.21 21.99 -11.46
C ASP A 208 -3.46 21.31 -10.10
N ILE A 209 -4.43 21.85 -9.35
CA ILE A 209 -4.87 21.26 -8.09
C ILE A 209 -5.45 19.86 -8.25
N THR A 210 -6.07 19.57 -9.39
CA THR A 210 -6.69 18.28 -9.68
C THR A 210 -5.65 17.18 -9.70
N VAL A 211 -4.51 17.42 -10.36
CA VAL A 211 -3.36 16.50 -10.35
C VAL A 211 -2.85 16.31 -8.93
N GLY A 212 -2.78 17.40 -8.16
CA GLY A 212 -2.39 17.35 -6.75
C GLY A 212 -3.32 16.46 -5.90
N ILE A 213 -4.63 16.61 -6.06
CA ILE A 213 -5.63 15.79 -5.37
C ILE A 213 -5.54 14.34 -5.82
N VAL A 214 -5.38 14.07 -7.12
CA VAL A 214 -5.24 12.70 -7.64
C VAL A 214 -4.04 12.01 -6.99
N LEU A 215 -2.85 12.63 -6.99
CA LEU A 215 -1.65 12.07 -6.35
C LEU A 215 -1.83 11.83 -4.84
N ALA A 216 -2.59 12.69 -4.16
CA ALA A 216 -2.96 12.46 -2.76
C ALA A 216 -3.89 11.25 -2.61
N VAL A 217 -4.92 11.12 -3.47
CA VAL A 217 -5.82 9.95 -3.49
C VAL A 217 -5.04 8.66 -3.79
N LEU A 218 -4.04 8.70 -4.68
CA LEU A 218 -3.18 7.54 -4.95
C LEU A 218 -2.42 7.07 -3.71
N SER A 219 -1.99 8.00 -2.86
CA SER A 219 -1.31 7.68 -1.60
C SER A 219 -2.22 6.90 -0.63
N TYR A 220 -3.54 7.09 -0.74
CA TYR A 220 -4.53 6.45 0.12
C TYR A 220 -4.97 5.06 -0.36
N ILE A 221 -4.54 4.60 -1.52
CA ILE A 221 -4.88 3.26 -2.03
C ILE A 221 -4.28 2.18 -1.10
N GLY A 222 -5.07 1.14 -0.80
CA GLY A 222 -4.65 0.02 0.05
C GLY A 222 -5.45 -0.15 1.35
N PHE A 223 -6.30 0.80 1.72
CA PHE A 223 -7.13 0.73 2.93
C PHE A 223 -8.13 -0.45 2.90
N GLU A 224 -8.57 -0.85 1.71
CA GLU A 224 -9.52 -1.92 1.41
C GLU A 224 -8.93 -3.33 1.60
N THR A 225 -7.60 -3.43 1.70
CA THR A 225 -6.86 -4.70 1.78
C THR A 225 -7.33 -5.59 2.94
N ALA A 226 -7.72 -5.00 4.07
CA ALA A 226 -8.29 -5.72 5.22
C ALA A 226 -9.50 -6.59 4.85
N ALA A 227 -10.29 -6.19 3.85
CA ALA A 227 -11.48 -6.94 3.43
C ALA A 227 -11.13 -8.29 2.80
N ALA A 228 -9.99 -8.40 2.11
CA ALA A 228 -9.53 -9.67 1.53
C ALA A 228 -9.19 -10.75 2.59
N LEU A 229 -9.00 -10.34 3.85
CA LEU A 229 -8.64 -11.23 4.96
C LEU A 229 -9.86 -11.63 5.81
N GLY A 230 -11.07 -11.44 5.29
CA GLY A 230 -12.29 -11.67 6.06
C GLY A 230 -12.48 -13.11 6.56
N GLU A 231 -12.09 -14.12 5.77
CA GLU A 231 -12.18 -15.54 6.16
C GLU A 231 -11.23 -15.92 7.33
N GLU A 232 -10.16 -15.18 7.54
CA GLU A 232 -9.13 -15.44 8.57
C GLU A 232 -9.24 -14.50 9.78
N THR A 233 -10.08 -13.47 9.67
CA THR A 233 -10.28 -12.45 10.71
C THR A 233 -11.32 -12.90 11.71
N ARG A 234 -10.99 -12.79 13.00
CA ARG A 234 -11.95 -12.99 14.09
C ARG A 234 -13.04 -11.93 14.04
N ASP A 235 -14.30 -12.31 14.21
CA ASP A 235 -15.47 -11.40 14.22
C ASP A 235 -15.50 -10.44 12.99
N PRO A 236 -15.52 -10.98 11.76
CA PRO A 236 -15.24 -10.20 10.54
C PRO A 236 -16.26 -9.08 10.28
N HIS A 237 -17.54 -9.30 10.59
CA HIS A 237 -18.61 -8.28 10.51
C HIS A 237 -18.32 -7.01 11.34
N ARG A 238 -17.48 -7.10 12.37
CA ARG A 238 -17.12 -5.96 13.23
C ARG A 238 -15.70 -5.48 12.99
N ASN A 239 -14.77 -6.42 12.80
CA ASN A 239 -13.35 -6.08 12.74
C ASN A 239 -12.90 -5.59 11.35
N ILE A 240 -13.49 -6.10 10.25
CA ILE A 240 -13.13 -5.61 8.91
C ILE A 240 -13.59 -4.16 8.71
N PRO A 241 -14.86 -3.76 8.99
CA PRO A 241 -15.28 -2.37 8.82
C PRO A 241 -14.44 -1.39 9.64
N ARG A 242 -14.14 -1.76 10.88
CA ARG A 242 -13.27 -0.98 11.77
C ARG A 242 -11.83 -0.91 11.27
N ALA A 243 -11.34 -1.98 10.65
CA ALA A 243 -10.00 -1.99 10.08
C ALA A 243 -9.90 -1.05 8.88
N VAL A 244 -10.81 -1.17 7.92
CA VAL A 244 -10.89 -0.35 6.70
C VAL A 244 -11.01 1.14 7.04
N PHE A 245 -11.98 1.50 7.87
CA PHE A 245 -12.20 2.90 8.25
C PHE A 245 -11.11 3.43 9.19
N GLY A 246 -10.66 2.59 10.14
CA GLY A 246 -9.63 2.95 11.11
C GLY A 246 -8.25 3.15 10.47
N SER A 247 -7.85 2.29 9.52
CA SER A 247 -6.61 2.47 8.77
C SER A 247 -6.63 3.76 7.96
N MET A 248 -7.75 4.06 7.29
CA MET A 248 -7.92 5.30 6.54
C MET A 248 -7.78 6.53 7.44
N LEU A 249 -8.43 6.55 8.61
CA LEU A 249 -8.33 7.67 9.55
C LEU A 249 -6.89 7.89 10.04
N VAL A 250 -6.21 6.82 10.47
CA VAL A 250 -4.86 6.92 11.02
C VAL A 250 -3.87 7.41 9.96
N VAL A 251 -3.90 6.82 8.78
CA VAL A 251 -2.98 7.17 7.68
C VAL A 251 -3.33 8.52 7.07
N GLY A 252 -4.62 8.84 6.93
CA GLY A 252 -5.14 10.15 6.55
C GLY A 252 -4.55 11.29 7.36
N LEU A 253 -4.68 11.20 8.68
CA LEU A 253 -4.14 12.20 9.59
C LEU A 253 -2.62 12.25 9.52
N PHE A 254 -1.96 11.10 9.45
CA PHE A 254 -0.51 11.01 9.32
C PHE A 254 0.00 11.68 8.04
N TYR A 255 -0.66 11.48 6.90
CA TYR A 255 -0.29 12.10 5.63
C TYR A 255 -0.48 13.60 5.61
N VAL A 256 -1.63 14.10 6.08
CA VAL A 256 -1.85 15.55 6.19
C VAL A 256 -0.77 16.19 7.07
N PHE A 257 -0.44 15.53 8.19
CA PHE A 257 0.59 16.00 9.11
C PHE A 257 1.99 15.99 8.48
N MET A 258 2.40 14.87 7.88
CA MET A 258 3.72 14.75 7.25
C MET A 258 3.86 15.61 5.99
N ALA A 259 2.80 15.79 5.22
CA ALA A 259 2.74 16.74 4.12
C ALA A 259 3.00 18.16 4.62
N TYR A 260 2.37 18.57 5.72
CA TYR A 260 2.59 19.88 6.33
C TYR A 260 4.04 20.05 6.77
N VAL A 261 4.58 19.07 7.49
CA VAL A 261 5.97 19.03 7.95
C VAL A 261 6.95 19.10 6.76
N GLY A 262 6.71 18.34 5.70
CA GLY A 262 7.53 18.35 4.49
C GLY A 262 7.56 19.73 3.82
N THR A 263 6.39 20.34 3.65
CA THR A 263 6.26 21.66 3.02
C THR A 263 6.94 22.76 3.83
N VAL A 264 6.68 22.80 5.14
CA VAL A 264 7.22 23.85 6.01
C VAL A 264 8.70 23.61 6.30
N GLY A 265 9.11 22.36 6.45
CA GLY A 265 10.50 21.98 6.68
C GLY A 265 11.40 22.29 5.48
N TYR A 266 10.99 21.92 4.26
CA TYR A 266 11.77 22.24 3.07
C TYR A 266 11.76 23.75 2.76
N GLY A 267 10.67 24.42 3.10
CA GLY A 267 10.48 25.85 2.91
C GLY A 267 9.46 26.14 1.81
N ILE A 268 8.44 26.92 2.16
CA ILE A 268 7.26 27.22 1.34
C ILE A 268 7.63 27.75 -0.06
N ASN A 269 8.68 28.59 -0.14
CA ASN A 269 9.09 29.22 -1.40
C ASN A 269 9.93 28.31 -2.31
N HIS A 270 10.44 27.20 -1.78
CA HIS A 270 11.34 26.28 -2.51
C HIS A 270 10.66 24.98 -2.93
N MET A 271 9.33 24.89 -2.80
CA MET A 271 8.59 23.68 -3.16
C MET A 271 8.68 23.36 -4.66
N VAL A 272 8.46 24.34 -5.52
CA VAL A 272 8.48 24.12 -6.98
C VAL A 272 9.91 24.04 -7.53
N THR A 273 10.81 24.89 -7.03
CA THR A 273 12.18 25.00 -7.57
C THR A 273 13.14 23.98 -6.97
N GLY A 274 12.93 23.60 -5.71
CA GLY A 274 13.77 22.65 -4.98
C GLY A 274 13.09 21.31 -4.77
N PHE A 275 12.01 21.26 -3.98
CA PHE A 275 11.39 20.00 -3.54
C PHE A 275 10.99 19.10 -4.71
N ALA A 276 10.40 19.69 -5.76
CA ALA A 276 10.00 18.94 -6.97
C ALA A 276 11.18 18.35 -7.77
N ASN A 277 12.39 18.87 -7.59
CA ASN A 277 13.61 18.44 -8.29
C ASN A 277 14.56 17.65 -7.40
N ASP A 278 14.24 17.51 -6.11
CA ASP A 278 15.00 16.71 -5.16
C ASP A 278 14.52 15.26 -5.21
N ALA A 279 15.45 14.33 -5.44
CA ALA A 279 15.14 12.90 -5.49
C ALA A 279 14.75 12.32 -4.12
N ALA A 280 15.15 12.97 -3.02
CA ALA A 280 14.83 12.54 -1.66
C ALA A 280 14.63 13.75 -0.72
N PRO A 281 13.54 14.51 -0.85
CA PRO A 281 13.33 15.75 -0.08
C PRO A 281 13.34 15.55 1.43
N PHE A 282 12.78 14.43 1.91
CA PHE A 282 12.75 14.12 3.34
C PHE A 282 14.14 13.76 3.90
N ASP A 283 15.03 13.17 3.09
CA ASP A 283 16.44 13.00 3.43
C ASP A 283 17.15 14.35 3.48
N THR A 284 16.90 15.24 2.51
CA THR A 284 17.46 16.62 2.52
C THR A 284 17.00 17.42 3.73
N ILE A 285 15.73 17.36 4.09
CA ILE A 285 15.19 17.96 5.33
C ILE A 285 15.90 17.33 6.55
N GLY A 286 16.06 16.00 6.56
CA GLY A 286 16.83 15.30 7.58
C GLY A 286 18.25 15.84 7.72
N ARG A 287 18.99 15.99 6.62
CA ARG A 287 20.37 16.54 6.64
C ARG A 287 20.42 17.99 7.11
N HIS A 288 19.39 18.76 6.83
CA HIS A 288 19.35 20.19 7.20
C HIS A 288 19.06 20.40 8.69
N TYR A 289 18.08 19.69 9.24
CA TYR A 289 17.62 19.90 10.63
C TYR A 289 18.14 18.87 11.64
N SER A 290 18.72 17.76 11.18
CA SER A 290 19.07 16.64 12.06
C SER A 290 20.47 16.09 11.79
N GLY A 291 20.91 15.16 12.64
CA GLY A 291 22.22 14.53 12.55
C GLY A 291 22.26 13.33 11.59
N PRO A 292 23.48 12.84 11.26
CA PRO A 292 23.69 11.72 10.33
C PRO A 292 22.89 10.46 10.67
N LEU A 293 22.67 10.19 11.96
CA LEU A 293 21.91 9.02 12.40
C LEU A 293 20.46 9.04 11.91
N LEU A 294 19.75 10.16 12.03
CA LEU A 294 18.35 10.24 11.60
C LEU A 294 18.23 10.14 10.09
N VAL A 295 19.19 10.68 9.36
CA VAL A 295 19.31 10.59 7.90
C VAL A 295 19.41 9.12 7.45
N VAL A 296 20.26 8.31 8.10
CA VAL A 296 20.32 6.85 7.84
C VAL A 296 18.97 6.20 8.10
N LEU A 297 18.29 6.59 9.18
CA LEU A 297 17.00 6.01 9.55
C LEU A 297 15.91 6.39 8.54
N ILE A 298 15.91 7.61 7.99
CA ILE A 298 14.98 8.05 6.95
C ILE A 298 15.19 7.24 5.65
N ASP A 299 16.44 7.10 5.21
CA ASP A 299 16.79 6.27 4.05
C ASP A 299 16.30 4.82 4.25
N LEU A 300 16.55 4.26 5.44
CA LEU A 300 16.14 2.90 5.79
C LEU A 300 14.62 2.75 5.82
N VAL A 301 13.91 3.74 6.36
CA VAL A 301 12.44 3.78 6.40
C VAL A 301 11.85 3.82 4.99
N GLY A 302 12.44 4.57 4.06
CA GLY A 302 12.03 4.56 2.66
C GLY A 302 12.09 3.15 2.04
N VAL A 303 13.17 2.40 2.30
CA VAL A 303 13.32 1.01 1.81
C VAL A 303 12.35 0.06 2.51
N LEU A 304 12.25 0.12 3.84
CA LEU A 304 11.40 -0.77 4.63
C LEU A 304 9.92 -0.58 4.28
N SER A 305 9.50 0.65 3.99
CA SER A 305 8.11 0.95 3.64
C SER A 305 7.70 0.24 2.35
N PHE A 306 8.53 0.28 1.30
CA PHE A 306 8.27 -0.51 0.08
C PHE A 306 8.30 -2.00 0.31
N PHE A 307 9.14 -2.49 1.24
CA PHE A 307 9.19 -3.90 1.58
C PHE A 307 7.88 -4.33 2.25
N GLY A 308 7.40 -3.53 3.20
CA GLY A 308 6.12 -3.73 3.88
C GLY A 308 4.93 -3.69 2.93
N ALA A 309 4.89 -2.71 2.01
CA ALA A 309 3.90 -2.67 0.93
C ALA A 309 3.87 -3.98 0.16
N ALA A 310 5.03 -4.39 -0.35
CA ALA A 310 5.12 -5.56 -1.20
C ALA A 310 4.73 -6.84 -0.45
N LEU A 311 5.15 -6.97 0.81
CA LEU A 311 4.81 -8.11 1.66
C LEU A 311 3.30 -8.15 1.94
N ALA A 312 2.68 -7.01 2.22
CA ALA A 312 1.24 -6.90 2.43
C ALA A 312 0.44 -7.18 1.15
N ILE A 313 0.88 -6.68 0.00
CA ILE A 313 0.28 -6.94 -1.33
C ILE A 313 0.35 -8.43 -1.66
N ILE A 314 1.50 -9.09 -1.47
CA ILE A 314 1.62 -10.54 -1.71
C ILE A 314 0.68 -11.30 -0.79
N ASN A 315 0.60 -10.94 0.49
CA ASN A 315 -0.28 -11.61 1.43
C ASN A 315 -1.76 -11.46 1.05
N ALA A 316 -2.25 -10.25 0.85
CA ALA A 316 -3.65 -10.03 0.50
C ALA A 316 -3.97 -10.59 -0.90
N GLY A 317 -3.09 -10.33 -1.85
CA GLY A 317 -3.19 -10.79 -3.22
C GLY A 317 -3.26 -12.30 -3.35
N ALA A 318 -2.46 -13.02 -2.57
CA ALA A 318 -2.47 -14.47 -2.61
C ALA A 318 -3.82 -15.06 -2.18
N ARG A 319 -4.59 -14.36 -1.34
CA ARG A 319 -5.94 -14.79 -0.90
C ARG A 319 -6.98 -14.54 -1.98
N ILE A 320 -6.91 -13.38 -2.63
CA ILE A 320 -7.76 -13.05 -3.78
C ILE A 320 -7.50 -14.04 -4.92
N MET A 321 -6.24 -14.35 -5.21
CA MET A 321 -5.90 -15.31 -6.24
C MET A 321 -6.28 -16.76 -5.84
N TYR A 322 -6.21 -17.10 -4.55
CA TYR A 322 -6.66 -18.39 -4.04
C TYR A 322 -8.18 -18.58 -4.22
N THR A 323 -8.99 -17.57 -3.92
CA THR A 323 -10.46 -17.65 -4.09
C THR A 323 -10.82 -17.79 -5.56
N VAL A 324 -10.23 -16.97 -6.43
CA VAL A 324 -10.44 -17.05 -7.89
C VAL A 324 -9.96 -18.40 -8.46
N GLY A 325 -8.84 -18.94 -7.95
CA GLY A 325 -8.33 -20.26 -8.32
C GLY A 325 -9.22 -21.41 -7.86
N ARG A 326 -9.83 -21.30 -6.67
CA ARG A 326 -10.83 -22.25 -6.16
C ARG A 326 -12.08 -22.29 -7.02
N ASP A 327 -12.48 -21.14 -7.56
CA ASP A 327 -13.66 -21.00 -8.43
C ASP A 327 -13.38 -21.44 -9.88
N GLY A 328 -12.17 -21.95 -10.17
CA GLY A 328 -11.82 -22.60 -11.44
C GLY A 328 -11.37 -21.66 -12.55
N LEU A 329 -11.17 -20.38 -12.26
CA LEU A 329 -10.73 -19.37 -13.25
C LEU A 329 -9.22 -19.38 -13.50
N PHE A 330 -8.44 -19.96 -12.59
CA PHE A 330 -6.99 -20.11 -12.70
C PHE A 330 -6.56 -21.59 -12.61
N PRO A 331 -5.32 -21.93 -13.02
CA PRO A 331 -4.79 -23.28 -12.86
C PRO A 331 -4.91 -23.78 -11.41
N ARG A 332 -5.33 -25.04 -11.24
CA ARG A 332 -5.65 -25.64 -9.93
C ARG A 332 -4.52 -25.55 -8.89
N TRP A 333 -3.27 -25.43 -9.33
CA TRP A 333 -2.12 -25.29 -8.43
C TRP A 333 -2.10 -23.95 -7.68
N THR A 334 -2.77 -22.91 -8.19
CA THR A 334 -2.89 -21.61 -7.49
C THR A 334 -3.74 -21.72 -6.23
N ALA A 335 -4.74 -22.61 -6.23
CA ALA A 335 -5.56 -22.92 -5.07
C ALA A 335 -4.88 -23.90 -4.08
N TRP A 336 -3.59 -24.21 -4.24
CA TRP A 336 -2.90 -25.13 -3.35
C TRP A 336 -2.51 -24.47 -2.01
N LEU A 337 -2.94 -25.09 -0.91
CA LEU A 337 -2.64 -24.65 0.45
C LEU A 337 -1.53 -25.51 1.07
N HIS A 338 -0.64 -24.87 1.85
CA HIS A 338 0.35 -25.57 2.64
C HIS A 338 -0.34 -26.46 3.70
N PRO A 339 -0.02 -27.77 3.80
CA PRO A 339 -0.76 -28.72 4.63
C PRO A 339 -0.87 -28.35 6.11
N LEU A 340 0.21 -27.82 6.70
CA LEU A 340 0.27 -27.47 8.13
C LEU A 340 -0.12 -26.02 8.43
N ARG A 341 0.08 -25.12 7.47
CA ARG A 341 0.03 -23.66 7.70
C ARG A 341 -1.19 -23.01 7.06
N ARG A 342 -1.85 -23.73 6.14
CA ARG A 342 -3.02 -23.28 5.37
C ARG A 342 -2.77 -21.94 4.67
N THR A 343 -1.52 -21.69 4.25
CA THR A 343 -1.13 -20.56 3.43
C THR A 343 -1.23 -20.93 1.94
N PRO A 344 -1.76 -20.04 1.07
CA PRO A 344 -1.90 -20.30 -0.37
C PRO A 344 -0.56 -20.15 -1.09
N VAL A 345 0.32 -21.15 -0.92
CA VAL A 345 1.68 -21.14 -1.49
C VAL A 345 1.65 -21.10 -3.01
N GLY A 346 0.66 -21.72 -3.66
CA GLY A 346 0.47 -21.64 -5.11
C GLY A 346 0.34 -20.18 -5.57
N SER A 347 -0.63 -19.46 -5.01
CA SER A 347 -0.84 -18.04 -5.31
C SER A 347 0.36 -17.15 -4.95
N VAL A 348 0.99 -17.36 -3.80
CA VAL A 348 2.21 -16.62 -3.40
C VAL A 348 3.31 -16.82 -4.44
N THR A 349 3.55 -18.07 -4.85
CA THR A 349 4.58 -18.39 -5.86
C THR A 349 4.24 -17.74 -7.20
N ALA A 350 2.97 -17.78 -7.63
CA ALA A 350 2.53 -17.16 -8.87
C ALA A 350 2.79 -15.65 -8.88
N LEU A 351 2.41 -14.95 -7.80
CA LEU A 351 2.61 -13.50 -7.66
C LEU A 351 4.09 -13.14 -7.60
N CYS A 352 4.91 -13.88 -6.85
CA CYS A 352 6.35 -13.64 -6.79
C CYS A 352 7.03 -13.90 -8.13
N VAL A 353 6.69 -14.98 -8.84
CA VAL A 353 7.25 -15.28 -10.17
C VAL A 353 6.82 -14.21 -11.19
N PHE A 354 5.55 -13.82 -11.19
CA PHE A 354 5.07 -12.74 -12.04
C PHE A 354 5.80 -11.43 -11.75
N GLY A 355 5.89 -11.05 -10.48
CA GLY A 355 6.62 -9.85 -10.05
C GLY A 355 8.10 -9.89 -10.40
N LEU A 356 8.75 -11.05 -10.30
CA LEU A 356 10.14 -11.24 -10.72
C LEU A 356 10.31 -10.99 -12.21
N LEU A 357 9.49 -11.63 -13.04
CA LEU A 357 9.59 -11.56 -14.50
C LEU A 357 9.28 -10.16 -15.02
N ILE A 358 8.14 -9.60 -14.62
CA ILE A 358 7.70 -8.27 -15.08
C ILE A 358 8.58 -7.18 -14.47
N GLY A 359 8.93 -7.30 -13.19
CA GLY A 359 9.76 -6.32 -12.50
C GLY A 359 11.17 -6.21 -13.10
N LEU A 360 11.82 -7.35 -13.37
CA LEU A 360 13.11 -7.34 -14.05
C LEU A 360 12.99 -6.89 -15.51
N ALA A 361 12.03 -7.42 -16.27
CA ALA A 361 11.85 -7.05 -17.67
C ALA A 361 11.64 -5.53 -17.83
N LEU A 362 10.72 -4.94 -17.08
CA LEU A 362 10.45 -3.51 -17.15
C LEU A 362 11.56 -2.68 -16.53
N GLY A 363 12.21 -3.11 -15.45
CA GLY A 363 13.32 -2.38 -14.85
C GLY A 363 14.61 -2.40 -15.69
N PHE A 364 14.77 -3.37 -16.60
CA PHE A 364 15.86 -3.37 -17.59
C PHE A 364 15.49 -2.62 -18.88
N VAL A 365 14.23 -2.67 -19.32
CA VAL A 365 13.76 -1.93 -20.51
C VAL A 365 13.60 -0.43 -20.21
N MET A 366 13.12 -0.10 -19.02
CA MET A 366 12.87 1.23 -18.51
C MET A 366 13.67 1.40 -17.22
N THR A 367 14.25 2.58 -16.96
CA THR A 367 14.95 2.79 -15.68
C THR A 367 14.00 2.53 -14.49
N PRO A 368 14.49 2.09 -13.31
CA PRO A 368 13.64 1.72 -12.18
C PRO A 368 12.60 2.78 -11.80
N ILE A 369 12.97 4.06 -11.85
CA ILE A 369 12.06 5.17 -11.53
C ILE A 369 10.95 5.34 -12.57
N VAL A 370 11.25 5.14 -13.85
CA VAL A 370 10.27 5.22 -14.94
C VAL A 370 9.34 4.00 -14.90
N ALA A 371 9.89 2.80 -14.66
CA ALA A 371 9.10 1.59 -14.50
C ALA A 371 8.14 1.70 -13.31
N PHE A 372 8.61 2.25 -12.19
CA PHE A 372 7.77 2.56 -11.03
C PHE A 372 6.64 3.52 -11.38
N GLY A 373 6.93 4.67 -12.02
CA GLY A 373 5.90 5.63 -12.41
C GLY A 373 4.85 5.03 -13.35
N PHE A 374 5.29 4.22 -14.33
CA PHE A 374 4.41 3.55 -15.28
C PHE A 374 3.50 2.53 -14.60
N LEU A 375 4.07 1.60 -13.81
CA LEU A 375 3.30 0.57 -13.10
C LEU A 375 2.38 1.17 -12.05
N GLY A 376 2.84 2.17 -11.30
CA GLY A 376 2.02 2.86 -10.30
C GLY A 376 0.83 3.59 -10.93
N THR A 377 1.02 4.18 -12.13
CA THR A 377 -0.09 4.80 -12.86
C THR A 377 -1.10 3.76 -13.34
N LEU A 378 -0.65 2.60 -13.83
CA LEU A 378 -1.56 1.52 -14.22
C LEU A 378 -2.33 0.98 -13.02
N ASP A 379 -1.63 0.70 -11.91
CA ASP A 379 -2.23 0.20 -10.67
C ASP A 379 -3.32 1.16 -10.16
N ALA A 380 -2.99 2.45 -10.07
CA ALA A 380 -3.90 3.52 -9.73
C ALA A 380 -5.18 3.52 -10.59
N LEU A 381 -5.05 3.43 -11.91
CA LEU A 381 -6.19 3.43 -12.82
C LEU A 381 -7.10 2.22 -12.59
N PHE A 382 -6.53 1.03 -12.37
CA PHE A 382 -7.31 -0.17 -12.10
C PHE A 382 -8.06 -0.08 -10.77
N VAL A 383 -7.39 0.40 -9.71
CA VAL A 383 -8.02 0.56 -8.39
C VAL A 383 -9.13 1.62 -8.43
N LEU A 384 -8.92 2.75 -9.13
CA LEU A 384 -9.94 3.78 -9.26
C LEU A 384 -11.20 3.27 -9.97
N ILE A 385 -11.06 2.41 -10.97
CA ILE A 385 -12.20 1.74 -11.63
C ILE A 385 -12.96 0.87 -10.61
N ILE A 386 -12.24 0.11 -9.77
CA ILE A 386 -12.86 -0.71 -8.73
C ILE A 386 -13.62 0.17 -7.73
N TYR A 387 -13.02 1.28 -7.28
CA TYR A 387 -13.68 2.20 -6.35
C TYR A 387 -14.94 2.79 -6.97
N ALA A 388 -14.88 3.25 -8.22
CA ALA A 388 -16.06 3.75 -8.92
C ALA A 388 -17.17 2.69 -9.02
N LEU A 389 -16.83 1.45 -9.36
CA LEU A 389 -17.80 0.35 -9.43
C LEU A 389 -18.42 0.03 -8.07
N VAL A 390 -17.64 0.05 -6.98
CA VAL A 390 -18.16 -0.15 -5.62
C VAL A 390 -19.06 1.01 -5.20
N CYS A 391 -18.69 2.25 -5.52
CA CYS A 391 -19.55 3.41 -5.26
C CYS A 391 -20.89 3.27 -6.01
N ILE A 392 -20.87 2.87 -7.28
CA ILE A 392 -22.09 2.69 -8.08
C ILE A 392 -22.93 1.52 -7.55
N ALA A 393 -22.28 0.43 -7.12
CA ALA A 393 -22.95 -0.74 -6.53
C ALA A 393 -23.67 -0.42 -5.20
N SER A 394 -23.30 0.68 -4.54
CA SER A 394 -23.92 1.12 -3.27
C SER A 394 -25.21 1.94 -3.44
N ILE A 395 -25.53 2.34 -4.68
CA ILE A 395 -26.74 3.10 -5.04
C ILE A 395 -27.81 2.10 -5.49
#